data_AF-A0A954WDW2-F1
#
_entry.id   AF-A0A954WDW2-F1
#
_cell.length_a   1.000
_cell.length_b   1.000
_cell.length_c   1.000
_cell.angle_alpha   90.00
_cell.angle_beta   90.00
_cell.angle_gamma   90.00
#
_symmetry.space_group_name_H-M   'P 1'
#
loop_
_entity.id
_entity.type
_entity.pdbx_description
1 polymer ?
#
loop_
_entity_poly.entity_id
_entity_poly.type
_entity_poly.pdbx_seq_one_letter_code
_entity_poly.pdbx_strand_id
1 'polypeptide(L)'
;MDSNLRQDHRHFPFVLEIPEAGMNRPTTHRFQRAPGSADRSSLSLESPPARRGPNDWQRSVESLLARYRNVRSRTEGLCVSLAPEDCVIQSMPDVSPTRWHLAHTTWFFETFVLKESDSHYQPFHESYEYLFNSYYNGVGQQFPRDQRGLLSRPTVSEVMQYRRFVDERMMELLDSPLELVSALLPIVELGLHHEQQHQELIVTDIKHVLSRNPLLPTFREAKQG
;
A
#
# COMPACT_ATOMS: atom_id res chain seq x y z
N MET A 1 3.11 -47.99 16.16
CA MET A 1 3.88 -48.75 15.16
C MET A 1 3.24 -48.38 13.83
N ASP A 2 3.74 -47.47 13.00
CA ASP A 2 5.09 -46.96 12.71
C ASP A 2 4.92 -45.55 12.10
N SER A 3 5.51 -44.50 12.67
CA SER A 3 6.85 -43.93 12.43
C SER A 3 7.09 -43.32 11.03
N ASN A 4 7.10 -41.98 11.00
CA ASN A 4 8.08 -41.08 10.37
C ASN A 4 8.44 -41.21 8.88
N LEU A 5 8.32 -40.10 8.13
CA LEU A 5 9.44 -39.32 7.52
C LEU A 5 9.00 -38.53 6.27
N ARG A 6 8.97 -37.19 6.36
CA ARG A 6 9.93 -36.26 5.72
C ARG A 6 9.32 -34.88 5.49
N GLN A 7 9.94 -33.90 6.14
CA GLN A 7 9.92 -32.49 5.80
C GLN A 7 10.48 -32.30 4.38
N ASP A 8 9.84 -31.45 3.59
CA ASP A 8 10.42 -30.90 2.36
C ASP A 8 10.43 -29.37 2.50
N HIS A 9 11.61 -28.83 2.78
CA HIS A 9 11.89 -27.41 2.76
C HIS A 9 11.95 -26.95 1.30
N ARG A 10 10.89 -26.32 0.80
CA ARG A 10 10.97 -25.56 -0.45
C ARG A 10 11.03 -24.08 -0.17
N HIS A 11 12.24 -23.58 -0.34
CA HIS A 11 12.59 -22.18 -0.53
C HIS A 11 11.85 -21.67 -1.79
N PHE A 12 10.84 -20.83 -1.61
CA PHE A 12 10.18 -20.13 -2.72
C PHE A 12 10.70 -18.68 -2.77
N PRO A 13 11.40 -18.26 -3.84
CA PRO A 13 11.66 -16.85 -4.04
C PRO A 13 10.38 -16.24 -4.66
N PHE A 14 9.57 -15.57 -3.85
CA PHE A 14 8.42 -14.83 -4.36
C PHE A 14 8.90 -13.51 -4.97
N VAL A 15 9.02 -13.46 -6.29
CA VAL A 15 9.21 -12.21 -7.03
C VAL A 15 7.81 -11.60 -7.22
N LEU A 16 7.54 -10.49 -6.54
CA LEU A 16 6.37 -9.65 -6.83
C LEU A 16 6.52 -9.08 -8.26
N GLU A 17 5.95 -9.75 -9.25
CA GLU A 17 5.71 -9.13 -10.56
C GLU A 17 4.53 -8.17 -10.43
N ILE A 18 4.84 -6.87 -10.33
CA ILE A 18 3.87 -5.80 -10.53
C ILE A 18 3.60 -5.72 -12.05
N PRO A 19 2.37 -5.93 -12.55
CA PRO A 19 2.10 -5.78 -13.98
C PRO A 19 2.20 -4.30 -14.38
N GLU A 20 3.08 -3.98 -15.33
CA GLU A 20 3.13 -2.66 -15.95
C GLU A 20 1.79 -2.36 -16.64
N ALA A 21 1.12 -1.31 -16.18
CA ALA A 21 -0.02 -0.73 -16.88
C ALA A 21 0.46 -0.20 -18.25
N GLY A 22 -0.24 -0.62 -19.31
CA GLY A 22 0.16 -0.44 -20.69
C GLY A 22 0.53 1.00 -21.08
N MET A 23 1.79 1.19 -21.47
CA MET A 23 2.24 2.32 -22.27
C MET A 23 2.68 1.84 -23.65
N ASN A 24 2.01 2.34 -24.68
CA ASN A 24 2.36 2.16 -26.09
C ASN A 24 3.82 2.57 -26.34
N ARG A 25 4.64 1.63 -26.85
CA ARG A 25 6.01 1.91 -27.31
C ARG A 25 5.98 2.67 -28.65
N PRO A 26 6.74 3.77 -28.81
CA PRO A 26 7.07 4.28 -30.13
C PRO A 26 8.17 3.42 -30.78
N THR A 27 7.98 3.21 -32.07
CA THR A 27 8.85 2.53 -33.05
C THR A 27 10.32 2.98 -33.01
N THR A 28 11.22 2.00 -33.07
CA THR A 28 12.68 2.16 -33.20
C THR A 28 13.07 2.73 -34.57
N HIS A 29 13.64 3.93 -34.61
CA HIS A 29 14.46 4.38 -35.75
C HIS A 29 15.93 4.06 -35.51
N ARG A 30 16.46 3.23 -36.40
CA ARG A 30 17.86 2.79 -36.51
C ARG A 30 18.72 3.94 -37.00
N PHE A 31 19.63 4.46 -36.17
CA PHE A 31 20.68 5.38 -36.62
C PHE A 31 22.00 4.63 -36.87
N GLN A 32 22.51 4.83 -38.10
CA GLN A 32 23.79 4.32 -38.60
C GLN A 32 24.98 5.03 -37.92
N ARG A 33 26.06 4.30 -37.69
CA ARG A 33 27.37 4.84 -37.26
C ARG A 33 28.12 5.44 -38.46
N ALA A 34 28.79 6.56 -38.23
CA ALA A 34 29.91 7.06 -39.04
C ALA A 34 31.15 7.31 -38.14
N PRO A 35 32.39 7.20 -38.66
CA PRO A 35 33.61 7.24 -37.85
C PRO A 35 34.15 8.67 -37.73
N GLY A 36 34.67 9.03 -36.56
CA GLY A 36 35.32 10.32 -36.33
C GLY A 36 36.24 10.24 -35.12
N SER A 37 37.52 10.42 -35.37
CA SER A 37 38.63 10.50 -34.41
C SER A 37 38.56 11.77 -33.56
N ALA A 38 38.66 11.63 -32.23
CA ALA A 38 39.13 12.71 -31.36
C ALA A 38 39.66 12.15 -30.02
N ASP A 39 40.96 12.36 -29.84
CA ASP A 39 41.67 12.78 -28.63
C ASP A 39 41.41 12.09 -27.28
N ARG A 40 42.43 11.38 -26.79
CA ARG A 40 42.54 10.84 -25.44
C ARG A 40 43.27 11.86 -24.56
N SER A 41 42.54 12.66 -23.80
CA SER A 41 43.10 13.33 -22.63
C SER A 41 42.06 13.51 -21.51
N SER A 42 42.41 12.95 -20.35
CA SER A 42 41.92 13.24 -18.99
C SER A 42 40.41 13.08 -18.70
N LEU A 43 39.97 11.83 -18.46
CA LEU A 43 38.81 11.55 -17.61
C LEU A 43 39.31 11.01 -16.26
N SER A 44 39.33 11.88 -15.26
CA SER A 44 39.48 11.49 -13.86
C SER A 44 38.27 10.66 -13.46
N LEU A 45 38.47 9.38 -13.16
CA LEU A 45 37.48 8.52 -12.54
C LEU A 45 37.17 9.08 -11.14
N GLU A 46 36.04 9.75 -10.99
CA GLU A 46 35.48 10.00 -9.66
C GLU A 46 35.24 8.64 -8.98
N SER A 47 35.75 8.50 -7.76
CA SER A 47 35.51 7.32 -6.93
C SER A 47 34.00 7.11 -6.74
N PRO A 48 33.51 5.86 -6.78
CA PRO A 48 32.10 5.57 -6.50
C PRO A 48 31.71 6.07 -5.10
N PRO A 49 30.47 6.56 -4.90
CA PRO A 49 30.03 7.06 -3.60
C PRO A 49 30.15 5.96 -2.54
N ALA A 50 30.58 6.37 -1.35
CA ALA A 50 30.82 5.49 -0.21
C ALA A 50 29.62 4.55 0.05
N ARG A 51 29.91 3.25 0.26
CA ARG A 51 28.90 2.28 0.69
C ARG A 51 28.28 2.76 2.01
N ARG A 52 26.96 2.82 2.07
CA ARG A 52 26.19 3.22 3.27
C ARG A 52 26.62 2.36 4.47
N GLY A 53 26.95 3.03 5.57
CA GLY A 53 27.39 2.39 6.80
C GLY A 53 26.23 1.79 7.61
N PRO A 54 26.53 0.90 8.57
CA PRO A 54 25.52 0.20 9.39
C PRO A 54 24.61 1.13 10.22
N ASN A 55 25.03 2.36 10.51
CA ASN A 55 24.27 3.34 11.30
C ASN A 55 23.19 4.11 10.49
N ASP A 56 23.07 3.87 9.18
CA ASP A 56 22.04 4.53 8.34
C ASP A 56 20.67 3.83 8.47
N TRP A 57 20.68 2.55 8.85
CA TRP A 57 19.47 1.73 8.99
C TRP A 57 18.75 1.90 10.33
N GLN A 58 19.47 2.22 11.42
CA GLN A 58 18.84 2.58 12.69
C GLN A 58 18.10 3.92 12.58
N ARG A 59 18.65 4.89 11.82
CA ARG A 59 17.93 6.11 11.44
C ARG A 59 16.74 5.85 10.51
N SER A 60 16.70 4.72 9.79
CA SER A 60 15.58 4.40 8.90
C SER A 60 14.37 3.79 9.62
N VAL A 61 14.53 3.05 10.72
CA VAL A 61 13.39 2.38 11.41
C VAL A 61 12.62 3.32 12.34
N GLU A 62 13.30 4.09 13.20
CA GLU A 62 12.65 5.15 13.98
C GLU A 62 11.98 6.18 13.06
N SER A 63 12.58 6.45 11.89
CA SER A 63 11.96 7.24 10.83
C SER A 63 10.73 6.54 10.21
N LEU A 64 10.77 5.23 10.00
CA LEU A 64 9.68 4.50 9.36
C LEU A 64 8.46 4.33 10.26
N LEU A 65 8.65 4.05 11.56
CA LEU A 65 7.53 4.02 12.52
C LEU A 65 6.83 5.39 12.60
N ALA A 66 7.60 6.48 12.66
CA ALA A 66 7.04 7.83 12.65
C ALA A 66 6.30 8.14 11.34
N ARG A 67 6.86 7.73 10.19
CA ARG A 67 6.22 7.88 8.88
C ARG A 67 4.96 7.03 8.76
N TYR A 68 4.96 5.81 9.27
CA TYR A 68 3.79 4.94 9.33
C TYR A 68 2.66 5.65 10.08
N ARG A 69 2.91 6.09 11.32
CA ARG A 69 1.93 6.86 12.11
C ARG A 69 1.43 8.11 11.37
N ASN A 70 2.32 8.85 10.73
CA ASN A 70 1.95 10.06 9.98
C ASN A 70 1.05 9.77 8.77
N VAL A 71 1.39 8.78 7.96
CA VAL A 71 0.60 8.39 6.79
C VAL A 71 -0.77 7.85 7.22
N ARG A 72 -0.81 6.93 8.20
CA ARG A 72 -2.07 6.34 8.69
C ARG A 72 -3.00 7.40 9.28
N SER A 73 -2.48 8.29 10.13
CA SER A 73 -3.27 9.39 10.71
C SER A 73 -3.74 10.41 9.68
N ARG A 74 -2.95 10.67 8.63
CA ARG A 74 -3.38 11.54 7.53
C ARG A 74 -4.60 10.99 6.80
N THR A 75 -4.65 9.68 6.57
CA THR A 75 -5.82 9.01 5.98
C THR A 75 -7.06 9.18 6.86
N GLU A 76 -6.94 9.00 8.17
CA GLU A 76 -8.06 9.23 9.10
C GLU A 76 -8.50 10.70 9.13
N GLY A 77 -7.53 11.61 9.10
CA GLY A 77 -7.79 13.05 9.03
C GLY A 77 -8.58 13.44 7.78
N LEU A 78 -8.37 12.78 6.63
CA LEU A 78 -9.18 12.98 5.42
C LEU A 78 -10.65 12.60 5.60
N CYS A 79 -10.94 11.68 6.52
CA CYS A 79 -12.28 11.14 6.73
C CYS A 79 -13.02 11.79 7.92
N VAL A 80 -12.36 12.66 8.71
CA VAL A 80 -12.89 13.17 9.99
C VAL A 80 -14.21 13.94 9.87
N SER A 81 -14.46 14.60 8.74
CA SER A 81 -15.68 15.38 8.49
C SER A 81 -16.79 14.56 7.82
N LEU A 82 -16.53 13.30 7.47
CA LEU A 82 -17.47 12.48 6.73
C LEU A 82 -18.44 11.75 7.66
N ALA A 83 -19.71 11.75 7.28
CA ALA A 83 -20.70 10.89 7.92
C ALA A 83 -20.50 9.42 7.47
N PRO A 84 -20.96 8.44 8.26
CA PRO A 84 -20.94 7.03 7.85
C PRO A 84 -21.60 6.78 6.49
N GLU A 85 -22.67 7.53 6.18
CA GLU A 85 -23.41 7.48 4.93
C GLU A 85 -22.56 7.92 3.73
N ASP A 86 -21.71 8.92 3.88
CA ASP A 86 -20.82 9.37 2.80
C ASP A 86 -19.77 8.28 2.47
N CYS A 87 -19.39 7.50 3.48
CA CYS A 87 -18.31 6.52 3.38
C CYS A 87 -18.70 5.21 2.69
N VAL A 88 -19.98 5.01 2.38
CA VAL A 88 -20.51 3.76 1.82
C VAL A 88 -20.90 3.87 0.34
N ILE A 89 -21.00 5.08 -0.21
CA ILE A 89 -21.52 5.30 -1.56
C ILE A 89 -20.46 5.00 -2.63
N GLN A 90 -20.91 4.31 -3.69
CA GLN A 90 -20.19 4.17 -4.96
C GLN A 90 -20.99 4.92 -6.04
N SER A 91 -20.59 6.14 -6.34
CA SER A 91 -21.33 7.01 -7.26
C SER A 91 -21.15 6.67 -8.75
N MET A 92 -20.10 5.93 -9.11
CA MET A 92 -19.82 5.39 -10.45
C MET A 92 -18.80 4.23 -10.34
N PRO A 93 -18.64 3.36 -11.36
CA PRO A 93 -17.76 2.18 -11.26
C PRO A 93 -16.31 2.49 -10.90
N ASP A 94 -15.80 3.66 -11.28
CA ASP A 94 -14.42 4.05 -10.97
C ASP A 94 -14.21 4.53 -9.54
N VAL A 95 -15.26 5.05 -8.90
CA VAL A 95 -15.24 5.48 -7.50
C VAL A 95 -15.32 4.26 -6.60
N SER A 96 -14.52 4.22 -5.54
CA SER A 96 -14.68 3.26 -4.45
C SER A 96 -15.22 3.97 -3.20
N PRO A 97 -16.06 3.31 -2.38
CA PRO A 97 -16.49 3.88 -1.12
C PRO A 97 -15.29 4.21 -0.21
N THR A 98 -15.34 5.33 0.52
CA THR A 98 -14.24 5.73 1.43
C THR A 98 -13.87 4.64 2.42
N ARG A 99 -14.86 3.89 2.96
CA ARG A 99 -14.56 2.76 3.86
C ARG A 99 -13.81 1.63 3.15
N TRP A 100 -14.01 1.44 1.84
CA TRP A 100 -13.28 0.45 1.07
C TRP A 100 -11.81 0.87 0.95
N HIS A 101 -11.51 2.15 0.71
CA HIS A 101 -10.12 2.64 0.74
C HIS A 101 -9.46 2.47 2.11
N LEU A 102 -10.18 2.78 3.19
CA LEU A 102 -9.71 2.61 4.57
C LEU A 102 -9.37 1.15 4.87
N ALA A 103 -10.23 0.21 4.46
CA ALA A 103 -10.01 -1.21 4.65
C ALA A 103 -8.93 -1.77 3.71
N HIS A 104 -8.91 -1.35 2.44
CA HIS A 104 -7.97 -1.82 1.43
C HIS A 104 -6.51 -1.48 1.77
N THR A 105 -6.25 -0.24 2.19
CA THR A 105 -4.90 0.15 2.62
C THR A 105 -4.45 -0.61 3.87
N THR A 106 -5.40 -1.01 4.73
CA THR A 106 -5.14 -1.82 5.93
C THR A 106 -4.85 -3.28 5.56
N TRP A 107 -5.63 -3.83 4.64
CA TRP A 107 -5.44 -5.15 4.06
C TRP A 107 -4.06 -5.33 3.44
N PHE A 108 -3.51 -4.29 2.81
CA PHE A 108 -2.15 -4.32 2.28
C PHE A 108 -1.13 -4.68 3.37
N PHE A 109 -1.15 -3.97 4.50
CA PHE A 109 -0.21 -4.23 5.60
C PHE A 109 -0.46 -5.58 6.27
N GLU A 110 -1.73 -5.94 6.49
CA GLU A 110 -2.05 -7.25 7.06
C GLU A 110 -1.51 -8.39 6.18
N THR A 111 -1.72 -8.29 4.87
CA THR A 111 -1.40 -9.36 3.92
C THR A 111 0.08 -9.46 3.61
N PHE A 112 0.72 -8.35 3.25
CA PHE A 112 2.08 -8.37 2.73
C PHE A 112 3.16 -8.13 3.79
N VAL A 113 2.78 -7.73 5.01
CA VAL A 113 3.72 -7.48 6.10
C VAL A 113 3.44 -8.41 7.27
N LEU A 114 2.25 -8.33 7.87
CA LEU A 114 1.98 -9.04 9.12
C LEU A 114 1.92 -10.56 8.93
N LYS A 115 1.19 -11.06 7.92
CA LYS A 115 1.16 -12.50 7.61
C LYS A 115 2.53 -13.08 7.24
N GLU A 116 3.37 -12.29 6.57
CA GLU A 116 4.73 -12.71 6.19
C GLU A 116 5.70 -12.67 7.38
N SER A 117 5.42 -11.83 8.39
CA SER A 117 6.26 -11.71 9.58
C SER A 117 6.05 -12.83 10.61
N ASP A 118 4.89 -13.48 10.63
CA ASP A 118 4.55 -14.52 11.60
C ASP A 118 3.69 -15.62 10.97
N SER A 119 4.22 -16.84 10.90
CA SER A 119 3.51 -18.03 10.38
C SER A 119 2.27 -18.43 11.18
N HIS A 120 2.10 -17.91 12.40
CA HIS A 120 0.94 -18.14 13.25
C HIS A 120 -0.03 -16.94 13.30
N TYR A 121 0.21 -15.92 12.47
CA TYR A 121 -0.61 -14.72 12.42
C TYR A 121 -2.10 -15.04 12.21
N GLN A 122 -2.94 -14.48 13.08
CA GLN A 122 -4.39 -14.58 12.96
C GLN A 122 -4.94 -13.29 12.31
N PRO A 123 -5.60 -13.38 11.14
CA PRO A 123 -6.18 -12.21 10.50
C PRO A 123 -7.34 -11.65 11.34
N PHE A 124 -7.60 -10.36 11.20
CA PHE A 124 -8.73 -9.71 11.88
C PHE A 124 -10.07 -10.37 11.52
N HIS A 125 -10.25 -10.72 10.24
CA HIS A 125 -11.43 -11.41 9.74
C HIS A 125 -11.10 -12.16 8.45
N GLU A 126 -11.44 -13.45 8.37
CA GLU A 126 -11.06 -14.35 7.26
C GLU A 126 -11.53 -13.83 5.89
N SER A 127 -12.74 -13.28 5.82
CA SER A 127 -13.31 -12.78 4.55
C SER A 127 -12.72 -11.44 4.05
N TYR A 128 -11.95 -10.71 4.86
CA TYR A 128 -11.49 -9.38 4.47
C TYR A 128 -10.46 -9.41 3.35
N GLU A 129 -9.70 -10.50 3.22
CA GLU A 129 -8.79 -10.70 2.09
C GLU A 129 -9.53 -10.69 0.76
N TYR A 130 -10.65 -11.41 0.66
CA TYR A 130 -11.48 -11.41 -0.54
C TYR A 130 -12.14 -10.05 -0.82
N LEU A 131 -12.66 -9.39 0.22
CA LEU A 131 -13.40 -8.13 0.07
C LEU A 131 -12.50 -6.94 -0.29
N PHE A 132 -11.26 -6.95 0.19
CA PHE A 132 -10.36 -5.81 0.09
C PHE A 132 -9.13 -6.06 -0.78
N ASN A 133 -8.99 -7.23 -1.40
CA ASN A 133 -8.06 -7.39 -2.53
C ASN A 133 -8.51 -6.52 -3.72
N SER A 134 -7.61 -5.69 -4.23
CA SER A 134 -7.90 -4.76 -5.33
C SER A 134 -7.81 -5.38 -6.72
N TYR A 135 -6.81 -6.25 -6.96
CA TYR A 135 -6.47 -6.91 -8.23
C TYR A 135 -5.29 -7.89 -8.14
N TYR A 136 -4.84 -8.27 -6.94
CA TYR A 136 -3.75 -9.22 -6.77
C TYR A 136 -4.28 -10.65 -6.95
N ASN A 137 -4.42 -11.07 -8.21
CA ASN A 137 -4.91 -12.42 -8.56
C ASN A 137 -4.04 -13.55 -7.98
N GLY A 138 -2.76 -13.27 -7.71
CA GLY A 138 -1.85 -14.20 -7.04
C GLY A 138 -2.18 -14.43 -5.55
N VAL A 139 -2.90 -13.50 -4.91
CA VAL A 139 -3.39 -13.66 -3.53
C VAL A 139 -4.72 -14.43 -3.52
N GLY A 140 -5.64 -14.11 -4.43
CA GLY A 140 -6.90 -14.83 -4.54
C GLY A 140 -7.93 -14.10 -5.40
N GLN A 141 -9.17 -14.59 -5.38
CA GLN A 141 -10.29 -13.89 -6.01
C GLN A 141 -10.55 -12.54 -5.32
N GLN A 142 -11.09 -11.60 -6.08
CA GLN A 142 -11.49 -10.28 -5.56
C GLN A 142 -13.00 -10.11 -5.61
N PHE A 143 -13.53 -9.30 -4.70
CA PHE A 143 -14.88 -8.79 -4.83
C PHE A 143 -15.01 -7.84 -6.03
N PRO A 144 -16.09 -7.91 -6.85
CA PRO A 144 -16.24 -7.09 -8.04
C PRO A 144 -16.14 -5.57 -7.74
N ARG A 145 -15.28 -4.86 -8.49
CA ARG A 145 -14.98 -3.44 -8.27
C ARG A 145 -16.22 -2.55 -8.39
N ASP A 146 -17.06 -2.83 -9.38
CA ASP A 146 -18.30 -2.10 -9.68
C ASP A 146 -19.42 -2.33 -8.66
N GLN A 147 -19.23 -3.26 -7.73
CA GLN A 147 -20.22 -3.64 -6.71
C GLN A 147 -19.79 -3.27 -5.30
N ARG A 148 -18.63 -2.63 -5.09
CA ARG A 148 -18.10 -2.28 -3.75
C ARG A 148 -19.08 -1.47 -2.90
N GLY A 149 -19.92 -0.63 -3.53
CA GLY A 149 -20.97 0.14 -2.87
C GLY A 149 -22.19 -0.68 -2.42
N LEU A 150 -22.34 -1.93 -2.86
CA LEU A 150 -23.46 -2.81 -2.47
C LEU A 150 -23.23 -3.51 -1.12
N LEU A 151 -22.00 -3.53 -0.64
CA LEU A 151 -21.65 -4.17 0.62
C LEU A 151 -22.29 -3.38 1.78
N SER A 152 -23.27 -3.88 2.53
CA SER A 152 -23.71 -3.17 3.75
C SER A 152 -22.73 -3.34 4.91
N ARG A 153 -21.90 -4.39 4.85
CA ARG A 153 -20.86 -4.74 5.83
C ARG A 153 -19.51 -4.97 5.16
N PRO A 154 -18.39 -4.75 5.88
CA PRO A 154 -18.33 -4.19 7.23
C PRO A 154 -18.76 -2.73 7.32
N THR A 155 -19.26 -2.33 8.48
CA THR A 155 -19.60 -0.95 8.83
C THR A 155 -18.32 -0.10 8.89
N VAL A 156 -18.47 1.23 8.82
CA VAL A 156 -17.34 2.15 8.98
C VAL A 156 -16.64 1.92 10.34
N SER A 157 -17.40 1.70 11.41
CA SER A 157 -16.84 1.40 12.74
C SER A 157 -16.03 0.09 12.77
N GLU A 158 -16.52 -0.98 12.14
CA GLU A 158 -15.79 -2.25 12.01
C GLU A 158 -14.52 -2.09 11.17
N VAL A 159 -14.54 -1.27 10.11
CA VAL A 159 -13.33 -0.93 9.33
C VAL A 159 -12.33 -0.13 10.18
N MET A 160 -12.79 0.81 11.02
CA MET A 160 -11.90 1.54 11.92
C MET A 160 -11.32 0.65 13.03
N GLN A 161 -12.07 -0.37 13.49
CA GLN A 161 -11.54 -1.39 14.40
C GLN A 161 -10.45 -2.22 13.71
N TYR A 162 -10.68 -2.61 12.46
CA TYR A 162 -9.69 -3.32 11.65
C TYR A 162 -8.41 -2.50 11.45
N ARG A 163 -8.53 -1.20 11.15
CA ARG A 163 -7.39 -0.28 11.07
C ARG A 163 -6.58 -0.31 12.35
N ARG A 164 -7.21 -0.12 13.51
CA ARG A 164 -6.53 -0.13 14.82
C ARG A 164 -5.83 -1.45 15.09
N PHE A 165 -6.50 -2.58 14.83
CA PHE A 165 -5.92 -3.90 15.04
C PHE A 165 -4.62 -4.12 14.26
N VAL A 166 -4.60 -3.71 12.98
CA VAL A 166 -3.41 -3.82 12.13
C VAL A 166 -2.37 -2.79 12.53
N ASP A 167 -2.77 -1.55 12.83
CA ASP A 167 -1.87 -0.48 13.24
C ASP A 167 -1.12 -0.82 14.54
N GLU A 168 -1.80 -1.41 15.53
CA GLU A 168 -1.18 -1.88 16.79
C GLU A 168 -0.05 -2.88 16.51
N ARG A 169 -0.32 -3.92 15.70
CA ARG A 169 0.66 -4.96 15.34
C ARG A 169 1.79 -4.43 14.46
N MET A 170 1.48 -3.52 13.53
CA MET A 170 2.50 -2.86 12.72
C MET A 170 3.42 -2.01 13.57
N MET A 171 2.90 -1.30 14.57
CA MET A 171 3.73 -0.53 15.49
C MET A 171 4.61 -1.44 16.35
N GLU A 172 4.09 -2.56 16.86
CA GLU A 172 4.89 -3.57 17.58
C GLU A 172 6.01 -4.16 16.70
N LEU A 173 5.69 -4.51 15.45
CA LEU A 173 6.66 -5.02 14.49
C LEU A 173 7.75 -3.99 14.16
N LEU A 174 7.37 -2.73 13.96
CA LEU A 174 8.30 -1.65 13.61
C LEU A 174 9.13 -1.16 14.79
N ASP A 175 8.74 -1.45 16.03
CA ASP A 175 9.52 -1.19 17.24
C ASP A 175 10.47 -2.34 17.60
N SER A 176 10.38 -3.47 16.88
CA SER A 176 11.24 -4.64 17.07
C SER A 176 12.67 -4.41 16.56
N PRO A 177 13.66 -5.20 17.03
CA PRO A 177 15.04 -5.13 16.53
C PRO A 177 15.14 -5.18 15.00
N LEU A 178 15.99 -4.32 14.43
CA LEU A 178 16.14 -4.13 12.99
C LEU A 178 16.37 -5.45 12.23
N GLU A 179 17.13 -6.37 12.81
CA GLU A 179 17.45 -7.67 12.21
C GLU A 179 16.19 -8.48 11.90
N LEU A 180 15.13 -8.37 12.72
CA LEU A 180 13.87 -9.08 12.55
C LEU A 180 12.98 -8.45 11.48
N VAL A 181 13.04 -7.13 11.30
CA VAL A 181 12.15 -6.39 10.39
C VAL A 181 12.81 -6.00 9.06
N SER A 182 14.14 -6.09 8.96
CA SER A 182 14.93 -5.59 7.82
C SER A 182 14.44 -6.06 6.45
N ALA A 183 14.02 -7.32 6.34
CA ALA A 183 13.51 -7.91 5.10
C ALA A 183 12.15 -7.32 4.67
N LEU A 184 11.36 -6.83 5.63
CA LEU A 184 10.01 -6.30 5.41
C LEU A 184 10.00 -4.78 5.16
N LEU A 185 11.07 -4.05 5.54
CA LEU A 185 11.13 -2.59 5.39
C LEU A 185 10.78 -2.09 3.97
N PRO A 186 11.25 -2.71 2.87
CA PRO A 186 10.88 -2.28 1.53
C PRO A 186 9.38 -2.44 1.23
N ILE A 187 8.73 -3.47 1.79
CA ILE A 187 7.30 -3.73 1.62
C ILE A 187 6.47 -2.76 2.45
N VAL A 188 6.93 -2.42 3.67
CA VAL A 188 6.31 -1.37 4.48
C VAL A 188 6.37 -0.04 3.74
N GLU A 189 7.53 0.34 3.21
CA GLU A 189 7.72 1.55 2.41
C GLU A 189 6.78 1.60 1.19
N LEU A 190 6.64 0.48 0.48
CA LEU A 190 5.68 0.36 -0.62
C LEU A 190 4.24 0.56 -0.15
N GLY A 191 3.86 -0.06 0.97
CA GLY A 191 2.54 0.10 1.57
C GLY A 191 2.22 1.55 1.97
N LEU A 192 3.21 2.29 2.45
CA LEU A 192 3.05 3.72 2.76
C LEU A 192 2.78 4.54 1.51
N HIS A 193 3.54 4.34 0.43
CA HIS A 193 3.28 5.02 -0.84
C HIS A 193 1.93 4.62 -1.44
N HIS A 194 1.56 3.35 -1.35
CA HIS A 194 0.25 2.86 -1.76
C HIS A 194 -0.89 3.53 -1.00
N GLU A 195 -0.77 3.70 0.32
CA GLU A 195 -1.77 4.44 1.09
C GLU A 195 -1.82 5.92 0.72
N GLN A 196 -0.68 6.56 0.41
CA GLN A 196 -0.67 7.93 -0.08
C GLN A 196 -1.37 8.09 -1.44
N GLN A 197 -1.27 7.10 -2.34
CA GLN A 197 -2.09 7.06 -3.56
C GLN A 197 -3.57 6.97 -3.21
N HIS A 198 -3.93 6.13 -2.23
CA HIS A 198 -5.30 6.02 -1.75
C HIS A 198 -5.81 7.28 -1.03
N GLN A 199 -4.93 8.07 -0.42
CA GLN A 199 -5.29 9.37 0.15
C GLN A 199 -5.73 10.36 -0.94
N GLU A 200 -5.07 10.36 -2.10
CA GLU A 200 -5.51 11.14 -3.25
C GLU A 200 -6.87 10.65 -3.76
N LEU A 201 -7.01 9.33 -3.93
CA LEU A 201 -8.26 8.72 -4.39
C LEU A 201 -9.44 9.00 -3.44
N ILE A 202 -9.23 8.94 -2.12
CA ILE A 202 -10.26 9.29 -1.14
C ILE A 202 -10.80 10.71 -1.40
N VAL A 203 -9.92 11.67 -1.68
CA VAL A 203 -10.31 13.06 -1.92
C VAL A 203 -11.05 13.22 -3.26
N THR A 204 -10.60 12.55 -4.32
CA THR A 204 -11.29 12.62 -5.61
C THR A 204 -12.64 11.92 -5.58
N ASP A 205 -12.71 10.77 -4.93
CA ASP A 205 -13.90 9.93 -4.86
C ASP A 205 -14.96 10.58 -3.99
N ILE A 206 -14.59 11.10 -2.82
CA ILE A 206 -15.53 11.80 -1.94
C ILE A 206 -16.05 13.08 -2.57
N LYS A 207 -15.20 13.82 -3.31
CA LYS A 207 -15.64 14.99 -4.07
C LYS A 207 -16.71 14.60 -5.08
N HIS A 208 -16.52 13.49 -5.79
CA HIS A 208 -17.53 13.03 -6.74
C HIS A 208 -18.81 12.61 -6.02
N VAL A 209 -18.73 11.81 -4.95
CA VAL A 209 -19.89 11.39 -4.13
C VAL A 209 -20.71 12.59 -3.67
N LEU A 210 -20.07 13.57 -3.02
CA LEU A 210 -20.74 14.76 -2.49
C LEU A 210 -21.33 15.64 -3.61
N SER A 211 -20.68 15.72 -4.78
CA SER A 211 -21.21 16.46 -5.94
C SER A 211 -22.50 15.88 -6.52
N ARG A 212 -22.81 14.60 -6.23
CA ARG A 212 -24.07 13.96 -6.65
C ARG A 212 -25.25 14.33 -5.75
N ASN A 213 -25.00 14.85 -4.55
CA ASN A 213 -26.05 15.21 -3.62
C ASN A 213 -26.58 16.63 -3.94
N PRO A 214 -27.88 16.81 -4.23
CA PRO A 214 -28.45 18.12 -4.59
C PRO A 214 -28.39 19.15 -3.47
N LEU A 215 -28.12 18.72 -2.22
CA LEU A 215 -27.91 19.62 -1.09
C LEU A 215 -26.49 20.23 -1.04
N LEU A 216 -25.59 19.84 -1.97
CA LEU A 216 -24.23 20.37 -2.11
C LEU A 216 -23.44 20.39 -0.79
N PRO A 217 -23.31 19.24 -0.10
CA PRO A 217 -22.62 19.17 1.18
C PRO A 217 -21.14 19.58 1.05
N THR A 218 -20.66 20.31 2.06
CA THR A 218 -19.27 20.76 2.14
C THR A 218 -18.39 19.63 2.67
N PHE A 219 -17.34 19.27 1.92
CA PHE A 219 -16.37 18.26 2.38
C PHE A 219 -15.56 18.74 3.59
N ARG A 220 -15.03 19.97 3.51
CA ARG A 220 -14.26 20.62 4.57
C ARG A 220 -14.49 22.12 4.52
N GLU A 221 -14.69 22.71 5.68
CA GLU A 221 -14.75 24.17 5.83
C GLU A 221 -13.43 24.79 5.36
N ALA A 222 -13.52 25.92 4.67
CA ALA A 222 -12.34 26.73 4.38
C ALA A 222 -11.77 27.21 5.72
N LYS A 223 -10.45 27.08 5.91
CA LYS A 223 -9.79 27.72 7.06
C LYS A 223 -10.05 29.22 6.96
N GLN A 224 -10.81 29.77 7.90
CA GLN A 224 -10.90 31.22 8.07
C GLN A 224 -9.53 31.69 8.54
N GLY A 225 -8.88 32.50 7.70
CA GLY A 225 -7.59 33.13 7.98
C GLY A 225 -7.77 34.50 8.61
#